data_AF-A0A6I8LWZ7-F1
#
_entry.id   AF-A0A6I8LWZ7-F1
#
_cell.length_a   1.000
_cell.length_b   1.000
_cell.length_c   1.000
_cell.angle_alpha   90.00
_cell.angle_beta   90.00
_cell.angle_gamma   90.00
#
_symmetry.space_group_name_H-M   'P 1'
#
loop_
_entity.id
_entity.type
_entity.pdbx_description
1 polymer ?
#
loop_
_entity_poly.entity_id
_entity_poly.type
_entity_poly.pdbx_seq_one_letter_code
_entity_poly.pdbx_strand_id
1 'polypeptide(L)'
;MSLLATQSQREVLRARHRVLAAMHNQATQQGRYLGGRPPYGYRLVDAGPHPNPADARWGRRLQRLAPDPQTAPHVSWMFRQRLAGHSVASIARHLNERGVPCPSIADPDRNRHRTRGAWTLRTVAVILANPRYTGRQTWNRRTTDTRGPAATPALSAKAAHPALVTEQDFIAAQQIRAARPASDGRARRFALAGLIHCGVCDRRLDSHWNHGRPTYRCRHGHTSTQRASQERPKTLYIREDRLIDQINIRLGGQISDGCTRLEPDRTRHRHVAATLRDSGKIIVYNGTGWRLKEIDSS
;
A
#
# COMPACT_ATOMS: atom_id res chain seq x y z
N MET A 1 50.59 7.66 12.01
CA MET A 1 49.42 7.02 12.68
C MET A 1 48.14 6.90 11.82
N SER A 2 48.08 7.39 10.57
CA SER A 2 46.86 7.34 9.72
C SER A 2 46.66 6.01 8.96
N LEU A 3 47.73 5.30 8.61
CA LEU A 3 47.66 4.06 7.82
C LEU A 3 47.05 2.87 8.57
N LEU A 4 47.39 2.69 9.85
CA LEU A 4 46.82 1.61 10.68
C LEU A 4 45.33 1.85 10.97
N ALA A 5 44.94 3.11 11.17
CA ALA A 5 43.53 3.48 11.34
C ALA A 5 42.70 3.18 10.09
N THR A 6 43.19 3.55 8.90
CA THR A 6 42.50 3.25 7.63
C THR A 6 42.47 1.75 7.30
N GLN A 7 43.53 1.00 7.63
CA GLN A 7 43.55 -0.45 7.48
C GLN A 7 42.53 -1.14 8.41
N SER A 8 42.48 -0.75 9.68
CA SER A 8 41.48 -1.28 10.63
C SER A 8 40.04 -0.97 10.19
N GLN A 9 39.78 0.24 9.70
CA GLN A 9 38.46 0.61 9.15
C GLN A 9 38.09 -0.25 7.94
N ARG A 10 39.04 -0.50 7.03
CA ARG A 10 38.83 -1.37 5.86
C ARG A 10 38.52 -2.81 6.30
N GLU A 11 39.21 -3.33 7.30
CA GLU A 11 38.95 -4.67 7.86
C GLU A 11 37.57 -4.77 8.48
N VAL A 12 37.15 -3.78 9.27
CA VAL A 12 35.79 -3.69 9.84
C VAL A 12 34.73 -3.66 8.74
N LEU A 13 34.94 -2.86 7.68
CA LEU A 13 34.00 -2.81 6.55
C LEU A 13 33.93 -4.13 5.79
N ARG A 14 35.07 -4.80 5.54
CA ARG A 14 35.12 -6.12 4.90
C ARG A 14 34.44 -7.19 5.75
N ALA A 15 34.66 -7.19 7.06
CA ALA A 15 33.98 -8.10 7.99
C ALA A 15 32.47 -7.85 7.96
N ARG A 16 32.04 -6.59 8.03
CA ARG A 16 30.62 -6.20 7.90
C ARG A 16 30.02 -6.68 6.58
N HIS A 17 30.69 -6.45 5.45
CA HIS A 17 30.21 -6.90 4.14
C HIS A 17 30.06 -8.42 4.07
N ARG A 18 31.06 -9.18 4.55
CA ARG A 18 30.98 -10.65 4.61
C ARG A 18 29.81 -11.13 5.47
N VAL A 19 29.61 -10.53 6.64
CA VAL A 19 28.49 -10.88 7.53
C VAL A 19 27.16 -10.57 6.86
N LEU A 20 26.99 -9.39 6.27
CA LEU A 20 25.74 -9.02 5.59
C LEU A 20 25.45 -9.89 4.37
N ALA A 21 26.47 -10.26 3.59
CA ALA A 21 26.32 -11.17 2.45
C ALA A 21 25.94 -12.59 2.90
N ALA A 22 26.58 -13.10 3.97
CA ALA A 22 26.24 -14.38 4.55
C ALA A 22 24.80 -14.38 5.09
N MET A 23 24.40 -13.34 5.82
CA MET A 23 23.02 -13.18 6.31
C MET A 23 22.02 -13.08 5.16
N HIS A 24 22.32 -12.31 4.11
CA HIS A 24 21.48 -12.25 2.91
C HIS A 24 21.24 -13.64 2.34
N ASN A 25 22.30 -14.41 2.09
CA ASN A 25 22.20 -15.78 1.55
C ASN A 25 21.42 -16.72 2.49
N GLN A 26 21.60 -16.62 3.81
CA GLN A 26 20.84 -17.42 4.78
C GLN A 26 19.34 -17.09 4.72
N ALA A 27 18.96 -15.81 4.56
CA ALA A 27 17.55 -15.44 4.42
C ALA A 27 16.97 -15.86 3.06
N THR A 28 17.69 -15.61 1.96
CA THR A 28 17.15 -15.77 0.61
C THR A 28 17.24 -17.21 0.08
N GLN A 29 18.36 -17.89 0.32
CA GLN A 29 18.58 -19.25 -0.18
C GLN A 29 18.09 -20.31 0.81
N GLN A 30 18.36 -20.11 2.11
CA GLN A 30 18.03 -21.11 3.13
C GLN A 30 16.67 -20.86 3.81
N GLY A 31 16.03 -19.71 3.56
CA GLY A 31 14.75 -19.36 4.19
C GLY A 31 14.87 -19.19 5.70
N ARG A 32 16.06 -18.90 6.23
CA ARG A 32 16.30 -18.86 7.66
C ARG A 32 15.66 -17.62 8.30
N TYR A 33 15.01 -17.81 9.45
CA TYR A 33 14.57 -16.68 10.26
C TYR A 33 15.76 -16.08 10.99
N LEU A 34 16.19 -14.88 10.55
CA LEU A 34 17.37 -14.19 11.08
C LEU A 34 17.08 -13.34 12.33
N GLY A 35 16.05 -13.73 13.09
CA GLY A 35 15.64 -13.06 14.30
C GLY A 35 14.74 -11.84 14.08
N GLY A 36 14.50 -11.13 15.18
CA GLY A 36 13.61 -9.99 15.26
C GLY A 36 12.23 -10.36 15.83
N ARG A 37 11.25 -9.50 15.55
CA ARG A 37 9.87 -9.69 16.00
C ARG A 37 9.09 -10.53 14.97
N PRO A 38 8.31 -11.55 15.39
CA PRO A 38 7.43 -12.25 14.46
C PRO A 38 6.34 -11.30 13.93
N PRO A 39 5.96 -11.37 12.64
CA PRO A 39 4.79 -10.66 12.14
C PRO A 39 3.52 -11.13 12.87
N TYR A 40 2.54 -10.24 13.02
CA TYR A 40 1.23 -10.59 13.57
C TYR A 40 0.61 -11.77 12.80
N GLY A 41 -0.04 -12.73 13.47
CA GLY A 41 -0.48 -13.97 12.84
C GLY A 41 0.55 -15.10 12.88
N TYR A 42 1.78 -14.83 13.29
CA TYR A 42 2.81 -15.84 13.51
C TYR A 42 3.36 -15.77 14.92
N ARG A 43 3.76 -16.93 15.45
CA ARG A 43 4.57 -17.09 16.65
C ARG A 43 5.91 -17.71 16.30
N LEU A 44 6.90 -17.52 17.16
CA LEU A 44 8.17 -18.22 17.04
C LEU A 44 8.06 -19.58 17.70
N VAL A 45 8.48 -20.61 16.97
CA VAL A 45 8.63 -21.97 17.47
C VAL A 45 10.07 -22.39 17.34
N ASP A 46 10.48 -23.28 18.24
CA ASP A 46 11.77 -23.92 18.19
C ASP A 46 11.88 -24.79 16.92
N ALA A 47 12.99 -24.66 16.22
CA ALA A 47 13.31 -25.38 14.99
C ALA A 47 14.56 -26.25 15.13
N GLY A 48 14.97 -26.55 16.37
CA GLY A 48 16.08 -27.45 16.68
C GLY A 48 17.41 -26.72 16.93
N PRO A 49 18.51 -27.48 17.10
CA PRO A 49 19.82 -26.92 17.41
C PRO A 49 20.34 -26.04 16.26
N HIS A 50 21.15 -25.04 16.61
CA HIS A 50 21.76 -24.16 15.62
C HIS A 50 22.72 -24.93 14.69
N PRO A 51 22.75 -24.66 13.37
CA PRO A 51 23.57 -25.42 12.42
C PRO A 51 25.08 -25.25 12.64
N ASN A 52 25.50 -24.13 13.24
CA ASN A 52 26.86 -23.97 13.77
C ASN A 52 27.01 -24.79 15.08
N PRO A 53 27.89 -25.80 15.12
CA PRO A 53 28.10 -26.64 16.31
C PRO A 53 28.54 -25.85 17.54
N ALA A 54 29.29 -24.76 17.37
CA ALA A 54 29.68 -23.90 18.49
C ALA A 54 28.44 -23.24 19.11
N ASP A 55 27.59 -22.60 18.30
CA ASP A 55 26.35 -22.00 18.79
C ASP A 55 25.40 -23.05 19.41
N ALA A 56 25.33 -24.26 18.85
CA ALA A 56 24.53 -25.36 19.39
C ALA A 56 25.03 -25.82 20.77
N ARG A 57 26.35 -25.96 20.96
CA ARG A 57 26.96 -26.28 22.27
C ARG A 57 26.67 -25.21 23.32
N TRP A 58 26.58 -23.96 22.90
CA TRP A 58 26.15 -22.84 23.74
C TRP A 58 24.62 -22.78 23.96
N GLY A 59 23.89 -23.83 23.55
CA GLY A 59 22.44 -23.96 23.75
C GLY A 59 21.59 -23.10 22.82
N ARG A 60 22.18 -22.43 21.81
CA ARG A 60 21.39 -21.61 20.88
C ARG A 60 20.55 -22.51 19.99
N ARG A 61 19.28 -22.15 19.87
CA ARG A 61 18.29 -22.88 19.07
C ARG A 61 17.82 -22.02 17.90
N LEU A 62 17.54 -22.68 16.79
CA LEU A 62 16.89 -22.04 15.66
C LEU A 62 15.44 -21.73 16.02
N GLN A 63 14.97 -20.62 15.48
CA GLN A 63 13.58 -20.21 15.58
C GLN A 63 12.97 -20.25 14.17
N ARG A 64 11.72 -20.65 14.06
CA ARG A 64 10.93 -20.59 12.83
C ARG A 64 9.60 -19.92 13.11
N LEU A 65 9.02 -19.30 12.08
CA LEU A 65 7.65 -18.79 12.15
C LEU A 65 6.67 -19.96 12.00
N ALA A 66 5.71 -20.06 12.91
CA ALA A 66 4.55 -20.93 12.78
C ALA A 66 3.27 -20.10 12.94
N PRO A 67 2.17 -20.43 12.23
CA PRO A 67 0.89 -19.78 12.44
C PRO A 67 0.51 -19.76 13.92
N ASP A 68 0.13 -18.58 14.41
CA ASP A 68 -0.46 -18.46 15.74
C ASP A 68 -1.96 -18.79 15.65
N PRO A 69 -2.46 -19.80 16.38
CA PRO A 69 -3.87 -20.18 16.33
C PRO A 69 -4.84 -19.03 16.63
N GLN A 70 -4.45 -18.06 17.46
CA GLN A 70 -5.32 -16.94 17.84
C GLN A 70 -5.29 -15.82 16.80
N THR A 71 -4.10 -15.42 16.33
CA THR A 71 -3.96 -14.24 15.47
C THR A 71 -3.93 -14.55 13.97
N ALA A 72 -3.54 -15.75 13.56
CA ALA A 72 -3.47 -16.14 12.14
C ALA A 72 -4.82 -16.05 11.42
N PRO A 73 -5.96 -16.51 12.01
CA PRO A 73 -7.26 -16.42 11.35
C PRO A 73 -7.66 -14.99 10.99
N HIS A 74 -7.25 -14.01 11.80
CA HIS A 74 -7.52 -12.59 11.54
C HIS A 74 -6.75 -12.08 10.32
N VAL A 75 -5.50 -12.52 10.12
CA VAL A 75 -4.73 -12.16 8.92
C VAL A 75 -5.37 -12.75 7.67
N SER A 76 -5.68 -14.05 7.66
CA SER A 76 -6.34 -14.68 6.51
C SER A 76 -7.71 -14.03 6.25
N TRP A 77 -8.44 -13.63 7.29
CA TRP A 77 -9.66 -12.84 7.16
C TRP A 77 -9.40 -11.47 6.50
N MET A 78 -8.38 -10.71 6.91
CA MET A 78 -8.05 -9.42 6.29
C MET A 78 -7.79 -9.54 4.79
N PHE A 79 -7.04 -10.56 4.36
CA PHE A 79 -6.79 -10.81 2.95
C PHE A 79 -8.07 -11.19 2.19
N ARG A 80 -8.91 -12.06 2.76
CA ARG A 80 -10.23 -12.37 2.17
C ARG A 80 -11.10 -11.13 2.00
N GLN A 81 -11.17 -10.26 3.02
CA GLN A 81 -11.90 -8.99 2.91
C GLN A 81 -11.31 -8.08 1.84
N ARG A 82 -9.99 -8.07 1.73
CA ARG A 82 -9.30 -7.28 0.71
C ARG A 82 -9.66 -7.76 -0.69
N LEU A 83 -9.64 -9.08 -0.90
CA LEU A 83 -10.03 -9.76 -2.15
C LEU A 83 -11.50 -9.52 -2.50
N ALA A 84 -12.38 -9.46 -1.51
CA ALA A 84 -13.78 -9.06 -1.67
C ALA A 84 -13.97 -7.55 -1.97
N GLY A 85 -12.89 -6.79 -2.13
CA GLY A 85 -12.94 -5.38 -2.53
C GLY A 85 -13.04 -4.39 -1.38
N HIS A 86 -13.04 -4.84 -0.12
CA HIS A 86 -13.09 -3.92 1.02
C HIS A 86 -11.82 -3.06 1.11
N SER A 87 -12.02 -1.80 1.50
CA SER A 87 -10.90 -0.87 1.73
C SER A 87 -10.18 -1.17 3.04
N VAL A 88 -8.90 -0.82 3.11
CA VAL A 88 -8.07 -0.91 4.33
C VAL A 88 -8.75 -0.22 5.53
N ALA A 89 -9.41 0.92 5.29
CA ALA A 89 -10.16 1.63 6.33
C ALA A 89 -11.38 0.84 6.82
N SER A 90 -12.10 0.18 5.91
CA SER A 90 -13.24 -0.68 6.26
C SER A 90 -12.80 -1.90 7.06
N ILE A 91 -11.67 -2.50 6.68
CA ILE A 91 -11.09 -3.66 7.39
C ILE A 91 -10.68 -3.24 8.80
N ALA A 92 -9.96 -2.12 8.96
CA ALA A 92 -9.58 -1.61 10.27
C ALA A 92 -10.79 -1.33 11.17
N ARG A 93 -11.86 -0.75 10.62
CA ARG A 93 -13.10 -0.47 11.37
C ARG A 93 -13.78 -1.76 11.84
N HIS A 94 -13.98 -2.72 10.93
CA HIS A 94 -14.59 -4.01 11.29
C HIS A 94 -13.81 -4.74 12.38
N LEU A 95 -12.47 -4.69 12.34
CA LEU A 95 -11.64 -5.31 13.38
C LEU A 95 -11.84 -4.64 14.74
N ASN A 96 -11.96 -3.31 14.77
CA ASN A 96 -12.24 -2.57 16.01
C ASN A 96 -13.65 -2.83 16.53
N GLU A 97 -14.66 -2.83 15.65
CA GLU A 97 -16.07 -3.11 16.01
C GLU A 97 -16.26 -4.51 16.58
N ARG A 98 -15.50 -5.49 16.08
CA ARG A 98 -15.50 -6.88 16.57
C ARG A 98 -14.61 -7.08 17.81
N GLY A 99 -13.96 -6.03 18.31
CA GLY A 99 -13.04 -6.13 19.45
C GLY A 99 -11.81 -7.00 19.20
N VAL A 100 -11.39 -7.18 17.95
CA VAL A 100 -10.26 -8.06 17.61
C VAL A 100 -8.96 -7.46 18.15
N PRO A 101 -8.18 -8.19 18.97
CA PRO A 101 -6.93 -7.70 19.54
C PRO A 101 -5.95 -7.26 18.45
N CYS A 102 -5.58 -5.98 18.45
CA CYS A 102 -4.58 -5.47 17.52
C CYS A 102 -3.16 -5.92 17.94
N PRO A 103 -2.13 -5.79 17.08
CA PRO A 103 -0.80 -6.30 17.37
C PRO A 103 -0.14 -5.74 18.63
N SER A 104 -0.60 -4.59 19.16
CA SER A 104 -0.13 -4.05 20.44
C SER A 104 -0.82 -4.64 21.67
N ILE A 105 -2.07 -5.11 21.53
CA ILE A 105 -2.79 -5.81 22.60
C ILE A 105 -2.40 -7.28 22.63
N ALA A 106 -2.26 -7.93 21.47
CA ALA A 106 -1.98 -9.36 21.39
C ALA A 106 -0.59 -9.75 21.94
N ASP A 107 0.34 -8.79 22.06
CA ASP A 107 1.67 -8.99 22.63
C ASP A 107 2.14 -7.70 23.32
N PRO A 108 1.63 -7.38 24.53
CA PRO A 108 1.91 -6.11 25.20
C PRO A 108 3.39 -5.91 25.50
N ASP A 109 4.09 -6.98 25.90
CA ASP A 109 5.51 -6.95 26.26
C ASP A 109 6.37 -6.46 25.09
N ARG A 110 6.10 -6.94 23.87
CA ARG A 110 6.80 -6.47 22.66
C ARG A 110 6.32 -5.12 22.15
N ASN A 111 5.27 -4.54 22.75
CA ASN A 111 4.65 -3.28 22.34
C ASN A 111 4.52 -2.25 23.47
N ARG A 112 5.38 -2.31 24.49
CA ARG A 112 5.37 -1.34 25.60
C ARG A 112 5.34 0.15 25.22
N HIS A 113 5.81 0.49 24.02
CA HIS A 113 5.82 1.86 23.49
C HIS A 113 4.47 2.30 22.88
N ARG A 114 3.47 1.40 22.80
CA ARG A 114 2.15 1.70 22.24
C ARG A 114 1.09 1.63 23.32
N THR A 115 0.54 2.80 23.64
CA THR A 115 -0.52 2.99 24.64
C THR A 115 -1.93 2.87 24.06
N ARG A 116 -2.11 2.93 22.73
CA ARG A 116 -3.43 2.82 22.08
C ARG A 116 -3.68 1.43 21.51
N GLY A 117 -4.78 0.82 21.92
CA GLY A 117 -5.18 -0.56 21.61
C GLY A 117 -6.13 -0.75 20.42
N ALA A 118 -6.00 0.05 19.35
CA ALA A 118 -6.91 -0.03 18.21
C ALA A 118 -6.20 -0.36 16.89
N TRP A 119 -6.91 -1.02 15.98
CA TRP A 119 -6.52 -1.18 14.59
C TRP A 119 -6.49 0.16 13.88
N THR A 120 -5.32 0.53 13.37
CA THR A 120 -5.13 1.71 12.53
C THR A 120 -5.04 1.30 11.06
N LEU A 121 -5.38 2.23 10.16
CA LEU A 121 -5.22 2.04 8.72
C LEU A 121 -3.78 1.66 8.36
N ARG A 122 -2.79 2.29 9.01
CA ARG A 122 -1.37 2.01 8.81
C ARG A 122 -1.03 0.56 9.20
N THR A 123 -1.52 0.08 10.33
CA THR A 123 -1.27 -1.29 10.78
C THR A 123 -1.81 -2.31 9.77
N VAL A 124 -3.06 -2.14 9.31
CA VAL A 124 -3.66 -3.04 8.33
C VAL A 124 -2.91 -2.98 6.99
N ALA A 125 -2.55 -1.78 6.52
CA ALA A 125 -1.78 -1.62 5.28
C ALA A 125 -0.41 -2.32 5.34
N VAL A 126 0.31 -2.20 6.47
CA VAL A 126 1.61 -2.87 6.67
C VAL A 126 1.46 -4.39 6.67
N ILE A 127 0.38 -4.93 7.23
CA ILE A 127 0.09 -6.37 7.19
C ILE A 127 -0.18 -6.81 5.75
N LEU A 128 -1.09 -6.14 5.05
CA LEU A 128 -1.45 -6.50 3.68
C LEU A 128 -0.27 -6.37 2.70
N ALA A 129 0.67 -5.46 2.94
CA ALA A 129 1.84 -5.27 2.09
C ALA A 129 3.03 -6.19 2.44
N ASN A 130 2.92 -7.05 3.45
CA ASN A 130 4.05 -7.87 3.92
C ASN A 130 4.09 -9.23 3.21
N PRO A 131 5.04 -9.47 2.28
CA PRO A 131 5.16 -10.75 1.58
C PRO A 131 5.53 -11.92 2.49
N ARG A 132 5.88 -11.72 3.77
CA ARG A 132 6.06 -12.85 4.71
C ARG A 132 4.79 -13.68 4.89
N TYR A 133 3.61 -13.15 4.56
CA TYR A 133 2.38 -13.94 4.65
C TYR A 133 2.26 -15.02 3.56
N THR A 134 3.08 -14.97 2.51
CA THR A 134 3.14 -16.01 1.45
C THR A 134 4.04 -17.19 1.81
N GLY A 135 4.57 -17.25 3.03
CA GLY A 135 5.51 -18.29 3.46
C GLY A 135 6.98 -18.02 3.08
N ARG A 136 7.28 -16.91 2.40
CA ARG A 136 8.64 -16.51 2.03
C ARG A 136 9.32 -15.65 3.10
N GLN A 137 10.62 -15.81 3.30
CA GLN A 137 11.41 -14.89 4.11
C GLN A 137 11.77 -13.64 3.31
N THR A 138 12.03 -12.55 4.03
CA THR A 138 12.41 -11.26 3.43
C THR A 138 13.61 -10.67 4.13
N TRP A 139 14.58 -10.19 3.35
CA TRP A 139 15.76 -9.46 3.80
C TRP A 139 15.70 -7.98 3.39
N ASN A 140 16.33 -7.09 4.18
CA ASN A 140 16.45 -5.65 3.90
C ASN A 140 15.14 -4.83 3.77
N ARG A 141 14.11 -5.10 4.59
CA ARG A 141 12.91 -4.22 4.67
C ARG A 141 13.16 -2.92 5.48
N ARG A 142 14.36 -2.33 5.46
CA ARG A 142 14.61 -1.02 6.10
C ARG A 142 14.49 0.09 5.05
N THR A 143 13.59 1.05 5.31
CA THR A 143 13.35 2.27 4.49
C THR A 143 14.25 3.44 4.90
N THR A 144 15.33 3.20 5.63
CA THR A 144 16.17 4.29 6.16
C THR A 144 17.63 4.00 5.90
N ASP A 145 18.00 4.09 4.63
CA ASP A 145 19.27 4.73 4.28
C ASP A 145 18.92 5.95 3.44
N THR A 146 19.20 7.14 3.95
CA THR A 146 19.03 8.41 3.23
C THR A 146 20.08 8.60 2.13
N ARG A 147 20.97 7.62 1.92
CA ARG A 147 22.10 7.69 0.98
C ARG A 147 22.11 6.59 -0.09
N GLY A 148 20.93 6.20 -0.60
CA GLY A 148 20.85 5.32 -1.77
C GLY A 148 19.42 4.96 -2.17
N PRO A 149 19.20 4.44 -3.39
CA PRO A 149 17.89 3.98 -3.81
C PRO A 149 17.38 2.89 -2.86
N ALA A 150 16.09 2.96 -2.52
CA ALA A 150 15.44 1.97 -1.65
C ALA A 150 15.60 0.57 -2.26
N ALA A 151 16.48 -0.26 -1.69
CA ALA A 151 16.70 -1.61 -2.17
C ALA A 151 15.40 -2.41 -2.05
N THR A 152 14.91 -2.95 -3.16
CA THR A 152 13.77 -3.86 -3.16
C THR A 152 14.08 -5.03 -2.21
N PRO A 153 13.22 -5.30 -1.21
CA PRO A 153 13.51 -6.34 -0.23
C PRO A 153 13.58 -7.71 -0.92
N ALA A 154 14.70 -8.39 -0.77
CA ALA A 154 14.91 -9.71 -1.38
C ALA A 154 14.03 -10.77 -0.70
N LEU A 155 13.38 -11.61 -1.50
CA LEU A 155 12.53 -12.71 -1.06
C LEU A 155 13.31 -14.03 -1.07
N SER A 156 12.92 -14.98 -0.22
CA SER A 156 13.47 -16.33 -0.29
C SER A 156 12.95 -17.09 -1.51
N ALA A 157 13.83 -17.87 -2.14
CA ALA A 157 13.50 -18.69 -3.30
C ALA A 157 12.54 -19.83 -2.95
N LYS A 158 12.68 -20.39 -1.73
CA LYS A 158 11.83 -21.47 -1.20
C LYS A 158 10.90 -20.94 -0.11
N ALA A 159 9.75 -21.59 0.05
CA ALA A 159 8.89 -21.39 1.21
C ALA A 159 9.63 -21.82 2.49
N ALA A 160 9.65 -20.93 3.47
CA ALA A 160 10.40 -21.07 4.72
C ALA A 160 9.52 -21.41 5.92
N HIS A 161 8.25 -21.05 5.85
CA HIS A 161 7.25 -21.27 6.90
C HIS A 161 5.86 -21.43 6.28
N PRO A 162 4.89 -22.01 7.01
CA PRO A 162 3.54 -22.19 6.50
C PRO A 162 2.92 -20.85 6.07
N ALA A 163 2.41 -20.79 4.84
CA ALA A 163 1.80 -19.58 4.30
C ALA A 163 0.39 -19.37 4.89
N LEU A 164 0.06 -18.12 5.23
CA LEU A 164 -1.32 -17.74 5.62
C LEU A 164 -2.17 -17.32 4.41
N VAL A 165 -1.51 -17.00 3.30
CA VAL A 165 -2.09 -16.50 2.06
C VAL A 165 -1.27 -17.03 0.88
N THR A 166 -1.92 -17.40 -0.21
CA THR A 166 -1.20 -17.82 -1.43
C THR A 166 -0.48 -16.63 -2.09
N GLU A 167 0.55 -16.89 -2.90
CA GLU A 167 1.24 -15.82 -3.63
C GLU A 167 0.29 -15.13 -4.64
N GLN A 168 -0.59 -15.90 -5.28
CA GLN A 168 -1.62 -15.39 -6.17
C GLN A 168 -2.58 -14.43 -5.46
N ASP A 169 -3.12 -14.84 -4.31
CA ASP A 169 -4.03 -14.01 -3.50
C ASP A 169 -3.34 -12.74 -2.98
N PHE A 170 -2.07 -12.85 -2.61
CA PHE A 170 -1.29 -11.70 -2.17
C PHE A 170 -1.15 -10.66 -3.30
N ILE A 171 -0.78 -11.10 -4.51
CA ILE A 171 -0.66 -10.23 -5.68
C ILE A 171 -2.01 -9.60 -6.04
N ALA A 172 -3.07 -10.41 -6.11
CA ALA A 172 -4.41 -9.93 -6.37
C ALA A 172 -4.86 -8.89 -5.34
N ALA A 173 -4.61 -9.13 -4.05
CA ALA A 173 -4.94 -8.19 -2.97
C ALA A 173 -4.21 -6.84 -3.09
N GLN A 174 -2.99 -6.80 -3.65
CA GLN A 174 -2.26 -5.55 -3.92
C GLN A 174 -2.88 -4.78 -5.10
N GLN A 175 -3.34 -5.49 -6.13
CA GLN A 175 -3.87 -4.88 -7.35
C GLN A 175 -5.26 -4.26 -7.18
N ILE A 176 -6.02 -4.68 -6.16
CA ILE A 176 -7.37 -4.17 -5.93
C ILE A 176 -7.32 -2.67 -5.65
N ARG A 177 -7.91 -1.86 -6.51
CA ARG A 177 -8.26 -0.48 -6.15
C ARG A 177 -9.60 -0.56 -5.42
N ALA A 178 -9.57 -0.48 -4.09
CA ALA A 178 -10.79 -0.57 -3.30
C ALA A 178 -11.72 0.58 -3.72
N ALA A 179 -12.85 0.25 -4.36
CA ALA A 179 -13.93 1.20 -4.49
C ALA A 179 -14.38 1.56 -3.08
N ARG A 180 -14.48 2.85 -2.75
CA ARG A 180 -15.01 3.27 -1.44
C ARG A 180 -16.51 3.01 -1.45
N PRO A 181 -17.05 2.02 -0.69
CA PRO A 181 -18.48 1.94 -0.52
C PRO A 181 -18.93 3.18 0.26
N ALA A 182 -20.10 3.71 -0.10
CA ALA A 182 -20.80 4.71 0.68
C ALA A 182 -21.13 4.18 2.08
N SER A 183 -21.46 5.11 2.98
CA SER A 183 -22.11 4.79 4.26
C SER A 183 -23.44 4.05 4.10
N ASP A 184 -24.10 4.16 2.95
CA ASP A 184 -25.37 3.49 2.61
C ASP A 184 -25.18 2.11 1.95
N GLY A 185 -23.96 1.57 1.93
CA GLY A 185 -23.63 0.29 1.32
C GLY A 185 -23.55 0.31 -0.21
N ARG A 186 -24.00 1.37 -0.89
CA ARG A 186 -23.90 1.49 -2.35
C ARG A 186 -22.46 1.79 -2.76
N ALA A 187 -22.00 1.14 -3.82
CA ALA A 187 -20.71 1.46 -4.41
C ALA A 187 -20.76 2.87 -5.04
N ARG A 188 -20.09 3.85 -4.42
CA ARG A 188 -19.88 5.18 -5.01
C ARG A 188 -18.88 5.04 -6.14
N ARG A 189 -19.37 5.16 -7.38
CA ARG A 189 -18.56 5.08 -8.59
C ARG A 189 -18.21 6.49 -9.04
N PHE A 190 -16.95 6.66 -9.42
CA PHE A 190 -16.36 7.91 -9.88
C PHE A 190 -15.81 7.60 -11.27
N ALA A 191 -16.51 8.04 -12.33
CA ALA A 191 -16.17 7.67 -13.69
C ALA A 191 -14.76 8.14 -14.07
N LEU A 192 -14.42 9.36 -13.67
CA LEU A 192 -13.13 10.01 -13.91
C LEU A 192 -12.09 9.77 -12.79
N ALA A 193 -12.27 8.73 -11.96
CA ALA A 193 -11.31 8.39 -10.89
C ALA A 193 -9.89 8.20 -11.43
N GLY A 194 -8.95 8.85 -10.75
CA GLY A 194 -8.21 9.94 -11.37
C GLY A 194 -7.67 9.77 -12.79
N LEU A 195 -8.52 10.11 -13.73
CA LEU A 195 -8.07 10.69 -14.99
C LEU A 195 -7.76 12.18 -14.81
N ILE A 196 -8.09 12.77 -13.66
CA ILE A 196 -8.00 14.22 -13.43
C ILE A 196 -6.77 14.58 -12.59
N HIS A 197 -5.93 15.46 -13.14
CA HIS A 197 -4.74 16.05 -12.55
C HIS A 197 -4.93 17.55 -12.31
N CYS A 198 -4.30 18.06 -11.26
CA CYS A 198 -4.33 19.46 -10.89
C CYS A 198 -3.34 20.25 -11.76
N GLY A 199 -3.82 21.23 -12.52
CA GLY A 199 -2.97 22.09 -13.34
C GLY A 199 -2.05 23.04 -12.57
N VAL A 200 -2.18 23.10 -11.23
CA VAL A 200 -1.34 23.96 -10.37
C VAL A 200 -0.24 23.17 -9.66
N CYS A 201 -0.50 21.92 -9.25
CA CYS A 201 0.47 21.11 -8.48
C CYS A 201 0.73 19.71 -9.04
N ASP A 202 0.17 19.42 -10.22
CA ASP A 202 0.26 18.16 -10.98
C ASP A 202 -0.24 16.89 -10.28
N ARG A 203 -0.68 17.01 -9.02
CA ARG A 203 -1.25 15.90 -8.26
C ARG A 203 -2.62 15.49 -8.81
N ARG A 204 -2.87 14.19 -8.77
CA ARG A 204 -4.18 13.58 -9.04
C ARG A 204 -5.24 14.13 -8.06
N LEU A 205 -6.44 14.45 -8.56
CA LEU A 205 -7.52 14.93 -7.70
C LEU A 205 -8.11 13.78 -6.86
N ASP A 206 -8.46 14.10 -5.61
CA ASP A 206 -9.15 13.21 -4.70
C ASP A 206 -10.64 13.10 -5.09
N SER A 207 -11.13 11.87 -5.26
CA SER A 207 -12.57 11.61 -5.44
C SER A 207 -13.33 11.80 -4.13
N HIS A 208 -14.39 12.58 -4.16
CA HIS A 208 -15.23 12.92 -3.03
C HIS A 208 -16.70 12.84 -3.42
N TRP A 209 -17.56 12.37 -2.51
CA TRP A 209 -18.99 12.33 -2.76
C TRP A 209 -19.64 13.48 -2.00
N ASN A 210 -20.26 14.41 -2.71
CA ASN A 210 -20.86 15.59 -2.11
C ASN A 210 -22.30 15.76 -2.56
N HIS A 211 -23.23 15.96 -1.62
CA HIS A 211 -24.67 16.12 -1.87
C HIS A 211 -25.24 15.11 -2.87
N GLY A 212 -24.92 13.82 -2.69
CA GLY A 212 -25.43 12.75 -3.56
C GLY A 212 -24.73 12.63 -4.92
N ARG A 213 -23.69 13.43 -5.20
CA ARG A 213 -23.03 13.49 -6.51
C ARG A 213 -21.52 13.24 -6.44
N PRO A 214 -20.91 12.63 -7.48
CA PRO A 214 -19.47 12.46 -7.57
C PRO A 214 -18.77 13.79 -7.88
N THR A 215 -17.77 14.13 -7.06
CA THR A 215 -16.94 15.33 -7.19
C THR A 215 -15.47 15.02 -6.99
N TYR A 216 -14.61 15.93 -7.43
CA TYR A 216 -13.16 15.81 -7.39
C TYR A 216 -12.58 17.06 -6.77
N ARG A 217 -11.59 16.91 -5.89
CA ARG A 217 -10.94 18.04 -5.23
C ARG A 217 -9.43 17.90 -5.15
N CYS A 218 -8.71 19.01 -5.22
CA CYS A 218 -7.28 19.07 -4.90
C CYS A 218 -7.06 20.00 -3.72
N ARG A 219 -6.47 19.48 -2.64
CA ARG A 219 -6.06 20.30 -1.48
C ARG A 219 -4.59 20.75 -1.55
N HIS A 220 -3.93 20.56 -2.70
CA HIS A 220 -2.50 20.86 -2.88
C HIS A 220 -1.58 20.23 -1.82
N GLY A 221 -1.97 19.07 -1.27
CA GLY A 221 -1.23 18.34 -0.22
C GLY A 221 -1.48 18.82 1.20
N HIS A 222 -2.32 19.84 1.37
CA HIS A 222 -2.69 20.31 2.69
C HIS A 222 -3.75 19.38 3.30
N THR A 223 -3.52 19.02 4.55
CA THR A 223 -4.47 18.24 5.35
C THR A 223 -5.17 19.18 6.33
N SER A 224 -6.38 18.84 6.77
CA SER A 224 -7.17 19.65 7.72
C SER A 224 -6.47 19.88 9.07
N THR A 225 -5.36 19.20 9.31
CA THR A 225 -4.52 19.29 10.51
C THR A 225 -3.38 20.31 10.39
N GLN A 226 -3.15 20.94 9.22
CA GLN A 226 -2.11 21.94 9.01
C GLN A 226 -2.72 23.36 8.99
N ARG A 227 -2.33 24.24 9.94
CA ARG A 227 -2.79 25.64 10.02
C ARG A 227 -2.61 26.38 8.69
N ALA A 228 -3.64 27.06 8.19
CA ALA A 228 -3.61 27.85 6.96
C ALA A 228 -2.52 28.94 7.01
N SER A 229 -1.57 28.89 6.07
CA SER A 229 -0.69 30.03 5.73
C SER A 229 -1.37 30.88 4.66
N GLN A 230 -1.04 32.18 4.59
CA GLN A 230 -1.70 33.14 3.68
C GLN A 230 -1.44 32.84 2.19
N GLU A 231 -0.29 32.26 1.82
CA GLU A 231 0.10 31.98 0.42
C GLU A 231 -0.40 30.62 -0.11
N ARG A 232 -1.58 30.15 0.33
CA ARG A 232 -2.08 28.83 -0.07
C ARG A 232 -2.90 28.89 -1.36
N PRO A 233 -2.61 28.03 -2.35
CA PRO A 233 -3.52 27.81 -3.45
C PRO A 233 -4.89 27.35 -2.93
N LYS A 234 -5.97 27.97 -3.41
CA LYS A 234 -7.34 27.59 -3.04
C LYS A 234 -7.59 26.13 -3.41
N THR A 235 -8.34 25.42 -2.57
CA THR A 235 -8.72 24.02 -2.87
C THR A 235 -9.49 23.99 -4.19
N LEU A 236 -8.94 23.31 -5.19
CA LEU A 236 -9.66 23.10 -6.45
C LEU A 236 -10.80 22.13 -6.23
N TYR A 237 -11.93 22.40 -6.87
CA TYR A 237 -13.13 21.60 -6.78
C TYR A 237 -13.83 21.54 -8.13
N ILE A 238 -14.20 20.34 -8.56
CA ILE A 238 -14.98 20.15 -9.77
C ILE A 238 -15.96 18.99 -9.62
N ARG A 239 -17.17 19.16 -10.16
CA ARG A 239 -18.18 18.11 -10.20
C ARG A 239 -18.02 17.26 -11.45
N GLU A 240 -18.25 15.96 -11.33
CA GLU A 240 -18.11 15.02 -12.44
C GLU A 240 -19.06 15.34 -13.59
N ASP A 241 -20.34 15.59 -13.28
CA ASP A 241 -21.38 15.89 -14.26
C ASP A 241 -20.99 17.10 -15.12
N ARG A 242 -20.62 18.21 -14.47
CA ARG A 242 -20.20 19.44 -15.16
C ARG A 242 -18.97 19.24 -16.04
N LEU A 243 -17.98 18.48 -15.57
CA LEU A 243 -16.77 18.23 -16.36
C LEU A 243 -17.07 17.35 -17.58
N ILE A 244 -17.90 16.32 -17.42
CA ILE A 244 -18.30 15.41 -18.49
C ILE A 244 -19.17 16.12 -19.53
N ASP A 245 -20.09 16.99 -19.10
CA ASP A 245 -20.86 17.84 -20.01
C ASP A 245 -19.94 18.74 -20.83
N GLN A 246 -18.96 19.40 -20.20
CA GLN A 246 -17.99 20.23 -20.92
C GLN A 246 -17.14 19.43 -21.91
N ILE A 247 -16.69 18.23 -21.53
CA ILE A 247 -15.93 17.33 -22.41
C ILE A 247 -16.78 16.92 -23.60
N ASN A 248 -18.03 16.53 -23.37
CA ASN A 248 -18.94 16.12 -24.43
C ASN A 248 -19.32 17.27 -25.37
N ILE A 249 -19.50 18.49 -24.88
CA ILE A 249 -19.72 19.65 -25.76
C ILE A 249 -18.50 19.88 -26.65
N ARG A 250 -17.29 19.79 -26.07
CA ARG A 250 -16.04 20.05 -26.79
C ARG A 250 -15.67 18.94 -27.79
N LEU A 251 -15.96 17.68 -27.46
CA LEU A 251 -15.70 16.52 -28.32
C LEU A 251 -16.86 16.24 -29.29
N GLY A 252 -18.10 16.46 -28.87
CA GLY A 252 -19.32 16.31 -29.67
C GLY A 252 -19.51 17.42 -30.71
N GLY A 253 -18.86 18.58 -30.52
CA GLY A 253 -18.72 19.59 -31.59
C GLY A 253 -17.85 19.14 -32.77
N GLN A 254 -17.21 17.97 -32.70
CA GLN A 254 -16.48 17.35 -33.81
C GLN A 254 -17.23 16.20 -34.48
N ILE A 255 -18.44 15.87 -34.03
CA ILE A 255 -19.30 14.84 -34.63
C ILE A 255 -20.69 15.46 -34.84
N SER A 256 -20.86 16.15 -35.97
CA SER A 256 -22.19 16.31 -36.54
C SER A 256 -22.59 14.96 -37.12
N ASP A 257 -23.49 14.24 -36.46
CA ASP A 257 -24.74 13.81 -37.10
C ASP A 257 -25.67 13.09 -36.13
N GLY A 258 -26.95 13.15 -36.49
CA GLY A 258 -28.14 12.92 -35.67
C GLY A 258 -28.18 11.69 -34.76
N CYS A 259 -28.99 11.85 -33.71
CA CYS A 259 -29.53 10.85 -32.77
C CYS A 259 -28.83 10.73 -31.41
N THR A 260 -28.78 11.81 -30.63
CA THR A 260 -28.55 11.72 -29.18
C THR A 260 -29.83 11.27 -28.47
N ARG A 261 -30.13 9.97 -28.57
CA ARG A 261 -31.13 9.34 -27.70
C ARG A 261 -30.68 9.52 -26.24
N LEU A 262 -31.64 9.76 -25.36
CA LEU A 262 -31.48 9.96 -23.90
C LEU A 262 -30.76 8.75 -23.25
N GLU A 263 -29.44 8.69 -23.34
CA GLU A 263 -28.66 7.76 -22.54
C GLU A 263 -28.71 8.18 -21.07
N PRO A 264 -28.90 7.24 -20.13
CA PRO A 264 -28.78 7.55 -18.71
C PRO A 264 -27.41 8.18 -18.41
N ASP A 265 -27.36 9.26 -17.62
CA ASP A 265 -26.13 9.97 -17.24
C ASP A 265 -24.97 9.03 -16.87
N ARG A 266 -25.30 7.90 -16.21
CA ARG A 266 -24.32 6.88 -15.81
C ARG A 266 -23.61 6.19 -16.98
N THR A 267 -24.29 5.95 -18.09
CA THR A 267 -23.73 5.31 -19.29
C THR A 267 -22.81 6.29 -20.00
N ARG A 268 -23.30 7.52 -20.21
CA ARG A 268 -22.55 8.64 -20.77
C ARG A 268 -21.25 8.92 -20.02
N HIS A 269 -21.30 8.93 -18.68
CA HIS A 269 -20.11 9.15 -17.86
C HIS A 269 -19.05 8.05 -18.03
N ARG A 270 -19.48 6.79 -18.16
CA ARG A 270 -18.58 5.66 -18.36
C ARG A 270 -17.94 5.66 -19.73
N HIS A 271 -18.72 5.99 -20.77
CA HIS A 271 -18.23 6.05 -22.13
C HIS A 271 -17.06 7.04 -22.24
N VAL A 272 -17.25 8.29 -21.80
CA VAL A 272 -16.19 9.30 -21.78
C VAL A 272 -14.95 8.83 -21.02
N ALA A 273 -15.15 8.21 -19.86
CA ALA A 273 -14.04 7.69 -19.07
C ALA A 273 -13.32 6.51 -19.73
N ALA A 274 -14.01 5.67 -20.49
CA ALA A 274 -13.40 4.58 -21.26
C ALA A 274 -12.57 5.15 -22.41
N THR A 275 -13.14 6.05 -23.23
CA THR A 275 -12.44 6.71 -24.34
C THR A 275 -11.16 7.40 -23.90
N LEU A 276 -11.17 8.09 -22.74
CA LEU A 276 -9.97 8.73 -22.20
C LEU A 276 -8.90 7.73 -21.75
N ARG A 277 -9.30 6.58 -21.19
CA ARG A 277 -8.35 5.52 -20.80
C ARG A 277 -7.74 4.85 -22.02
N ASP A 278 -8.57 4.52 -23.01
CA ASP A 278 -8.14 3.83 -24.21
C ASP A 278 -7.21 4.72 -25.06
N SER A 279 -7.45 6.03 -25.07
CA SER A 279 -6.57 7.00 -25.73
C SER A 279 -5.36 7.44 -24.90
N GLY A 280 -5.19 6.92 -23.67
CA GLY A 280 -4.07 7.30 -22.80
C GLY A 280 -4.06 8.79 -22.40
N LYS A 281 -5.21 9.46 -22.39
CA LYS A 281 -5.33 10.90 -22.11
C LYS A 281 -5.78 11.15 -20.67
N ILE A 282 -5.14 12.11 -20.03
CA ILE A 282 -5.53 12.67 -18.72
C ILE A 282 -6.11 14.07 -18.86
N ILE A 283 -6.99 14.43 -17.95
CA ILE A 283 -7.59 15.76 -17.84
C ILE A 283 -6.75 16.58 -16.87
N VAL A 284 -6.22 17.71 -17.31
CA VAL A 284 -5.53 18.67 -16.46
C VAL A 284 -6.48 19.84 -16.18
N TYR A 285 -6.86 20.04 -14.91
CA TYR A 285 -7.81 21.06 -14.46
C TYR A 285 -7.14 22.09 -13.55
N ASN A 286 -7.27 23.39 -13.87
CA ASN A 286 -6.61 24.49 -13.15
C ASN A 286 -7.59 25.40 -12.37
N GLY A 287 -8.88 25.04 -12.27
CA GLY A 287 -9.90 25.83 -11.58
C GLY A 287 -10.74 26.71 -12.50
N THR A 288 -10.16 27.25 -13.57
CA THR A 288 -10.88 28.09 -14.55
C THR A 288 -11.14 27.35 -15.87
N GLY A 289 -10.38 26.30 -16.17
CA GLY A 289 -10.56 25.48 -17.36
C GLY A 289 -9.89 24.12 -17.25
N TRP A 290 -10.02 23.33 -18.32
CA TRP A 290 -9.38 22.03 -18.46
C TRP A 290 -8.78 21.83 -19.85
N ARG A 291 -7.77 20.97 -19.92
CA ARG A 291 -7.18 20.47 -21.17
C ARG A 291 -6.88 18.99 -21.08
N LEU A 292 -6.77 18.32 -22.22
CA LEU A 292 -6.28 16.94 -22.29
C LEU A 292 -4.75 16.96 -22.44
N LYS A 293 -4.08 16.04 -21.74
CA LYS A 293 -2.65 15.78 -21.88
C LYS A 293 -2.48 14.27 -22.09
N GLU A 294 -1.61 13.87 -23.02
CA GLU A 294 -1.25 12.46 -23.19
C GLU A 294 -0.34 12.00 -22.05
N ILE A 295 -0.51 10.75 -21.63
CA ILE A 295 0.38 10.13 -20.65
C ILE A 295 1.66 9.76 -21.41
N ASP A 296 2.72 10.55 -21.22
CA ASP A 296 4.06 10.19 -21.70
C ASP A 296 4.43 8.84 -21.08
N SER A 297 4.46 7.80 -21.91
CA SER A 297 4.87 6.46 -21.50
C SER A 297 6.39 6.44 -21.42
N SER A 298 6.93 6.80 -20.25
CA SER A 298 8.35 6.65 -19.90
C SER A 298 8.54 5.51 -18.91
#